data_AF-A0A6Y4GAY1-F1
#
_entry.id   AF-A0A6Y4GAY1-F1
#
_cell.length_a   1.000
_cell.length_b   1.000
_cell.length_c   1.000
_cell.angle_alpha   90.00
_cell.angle_beta   90.00
_cell.angle_gamma   90.00
#
_symmetry.space_group_name_H-M   'P 1'
#
loop_
_entity.id
_entity.type
_entity.pdbx_description
1 polymer ?
#
loop_
_entity_poly.entity_id
_entity_poly.type
_entity_poly.pdbx_seq_one_letter_code
_entity_poly.pdbx_strand_id
1 'polypeptide(L)'
;MLLITDLDGTLLTSQKTISPRTRQALIAFRQDGGLLAACSARPVSSMVRLLRQQQVDRLFSWCAGFNCGHLLEMAGQRIIHAAPLTATDLWNIDQHISLSRYHHHFFSAEAIHHRDDRLIAHWTTYEARLFGLPLITETAENIFNRRNIYKITLVAASPEIDNLCTEVNNHLPCGYYAVV
;
A
#
# COMPACT_ATOMS: atom_id res chain seq x y z
N MET A 1 -5.93 -21.58 -14.56
CA MET A 1 -5.79 -20.16 -14.97
C MET A 1 -5.70 -19.29 -13.73
N LEU A 2 -4.81 -18.29 -13.71
CA LEU A 2 -4.70 -17.31 -12.62
C LEU A 2 -5.19 -15.95 -13.14
N LEU A 3 -6.18 -15.36 -12.46
CA LEU A 3 -6.62 -14.00 -12.70
C LEU A 3 -6.15 -13.12 -11.55
N ILE A 4 -5.48 -12.02 -11.90
CA ILE A 4 -4.98 -11.02 -10.97
C ILE A 4 -5.77 -9.73 -11.23
N THR A 5 -6.27 -9.10 -10.17
CA THR A 5 -7.06 -7.88 -10.29
C THR A 5 -6.61 -6.83 -9.30
N ASP A 6 -6.56 -5.57 -9.76
CA ASP A 6 -6.45 -4.44 -8.86
C ASP A 6 -7.77 -4.20 -8.09
N LEU A 7 -7.71 -3.46 -6.99
CA LEU A 7 -8.88 -3.10 -6.20
C LEU A 7 -9.55 -1.80 -6.67
N ASP A 8 -8.85 -0.68 -6.59
CA ASP A 8 -9.46 0.65 -6.70
C ASP A 8 -9.58 1.08 -8.16
N GLY A 9 -10.82 1.23 -8.64
CA GLY A 9 -11.06 1.56 -10.06
C GLY A 9 -11.04 0.34 -10.98
N THR A 10 -10.81 -0.86 -10.43
CA THR A 10 -10.86 -2.14 -11.16
C THR A 10 -11.92 -3.08 -10.57
N LEU A 11 -11.61 -3.78 -9.47
CA LEU A 11 -12.55 -4.71 -8.84
C LEU A 11 -13.71 -3.99 -8.13
N LEU A 12 -13.40 -2.85 -7.51
CA LEU A 12 -14.34 -2.08 -6.71
C LEU A 12 -15.04 -1.00 -7.54
N THR A 13 -16.32 -0.78 -7.23
CA THR A 13 -17.07 0.38 -7.69
C THR A 13 -16.52 1.68 -7.10
N SER A 14 -17.02 2.83 -7.58
CA SER A 14 -16.71 4.13 -6.98
C SER A 14 -17.15 4.25 -5.51
N GLN A 15 -18.13 3.45 -5.08
CA GLN A 15 -18.57 3.32 -3.68
C GLN A 15 -17.72 2.33 -2.87
N LYS A 16 -16.60 1.84 -3.41
CA LYS A 16 -15.67 0.90 -2.76
C LYS A 16 -16.32 -0.45 -2.40
N THR A 17 -17.28 -0.91 -3.22
CA THR A 17 -17.97 -2.20 -3.06
C THR A 17 -17.77 -3.09 -4.28
N ILE A 18 -18.05 -4.39 -4.14
CA ILE A 18 -18.08 -5.33 -5.27
C ILE A 18 -19.51 -5.46 -5.79
N SER A 19 -19.71 -5.16 -7.07
CA SER A 19 -21.03 -5.25 -7.69
C SER A 19 -21.57 -6.69 -7.72
N PRO A 20 -22.90 -6.91 -7.72
CA PRO A 20 -23.47 -8.25 -7.83
C PRO A 20 -22.99 -9.02 -9.06
N ARG A 21 -22.89 -8.34 -10.21
CA ARG A 21 -22.38 -8.90 -11.46
C ARG A 21 -20.92 -9.36 -11.31
N THR A 22 -20.05 -8.51 -10.76
CA THR A 22 -18.63 -8.84 -10.54
C THR A 22 -18.51 -10.03 -9.60
N ARG A 23 -19.29 -10.06 -8.51
CA ARG A 23 -19.30 -11.18 -7.55
C ARG A 23 -19.65 -12.50 -8.23
N GLN A 24 -20.72 -12.52 -9.04
CA GLN A 24 -21.13 -13.72 -9.76
C GLN A 24 -20.04 -14.21 -10.71
N ALA A 25 -19.38 -13.29 -11.43
CA ALA A 25 -18.27 -13.64 -12.31
C ALA A 25 -17.08 -14.25 -11.55
N LEU A 26 -16.72 -13.70 -10.39
CA LEU A 26 -15.65 -14.26 -9.54
C LEU A 26 -16.01 -15.67 -9.04
N ILE A 27 -17.25 -15.88 -8.63
CA ILE A 27 -17.73 -17.19 -8.16
C ILE A 27 -17.68 -18.21 -9.29
N ALA A 28 -18.21 -17.88 -10.47
CA ALA A 28 -18.20 -18.76 -11.63
C ALA A 28 -16.76 -19.13 -12.04
N PHE A 29 -15.87 -18.13 -12.11
CA PHE A 29 -14.45 -18.36 -12.40
C PHE A 29 -13.78 -19.30 -11.39
N ARG A 30 -14.14 -19.21 -10.10
CA ARG A 30 -13.64 -20.13 -9.06
C ARG A 30 -14.22 -21.53 -9.19
N GLN A 31 -15.50 -21.66 -9.56
CA GLN A 31 -16.15 -22.95 -9.81
C GLN A 31 -15.51 -23.69 -11.00
N ASP A 32 -15.04 -22.95 -12.00
CA ASP A 32 -14.32 -23.48 -13.17
C ASP A 32 -12.84 -23.80 -12.86
N GLY A 33 -12.43 -23.79 -11.59
CA GLY A 33 -11.06 -24.11 -11.16
C GLY A 33 -10.05 -22.97 -11.35
N GLY A 34 -10.51 -21.76 -11.66
CA GLY A 34 -9.66 -20.57 -11.72
C GLY A 34 -9.09 -20.18 -10.35
N LEU A 35 -7.92 -19.56 -10.33
CA LEU A 35 -7.27 -19.01 -9.12
C LEU A 35 -7.31 -17.49 -9.16
N LEU A 36 -7.57 -16.85 -8.02
CA LEU A 36 -7.69 -15.38 -7.93
C LEU A 36 -6.60 -14.79 -7.03
N ALA A 37 -6.01 -13.69 -7.46
CA ALA A 37 -5.18 -12.83 -6.63
C ALA A 37 -5.66 -11.38 -6.69
N ALA A 38 -5.70 -10.72 -5.54
CA ALA A 38 -5.89 -9.27 -5.46
C ALA A 38 -4.51 -8.61 -5.34
N CYS A 39 -4.24 -7.60 -6.17
CA CYS A 39 -3.04 -6.77 -6.07
C CYS A 39 -3.44 -5.33 -5.79
N SER A 40 -2.72 -4.60 -4.95
CA SER A 40 -3.03 -3.20 -4.69
C SER A 40 -1.85 -2.44 -4.08
N ALA A 41 -1.88 -1.12 -4.18
CA ALA A 41 -1.00 -0.25 -3.41
C ALA A 41 -1.32 -0.27 -1.89
N ARG A 42 -2.51 -0.74 -1.51
CA ARG A 42 -2.95 -0.83 -0.12
C ARG A 42 -2.09 -1.79 0.72
N PRO A 43 -2.03 -1.61 2.04
CA PRO A 43 -1.56 -2.65 2.96
C PRO A 43 -2.39 -3.93 2.83
N VAL A 44 -1.74 -5.10 2.88
CA VAL A 44 -2.41 -6.41 2.81
C VAL A 44 -3.53 -6.54 3.85
N SER A 45 -3.30 -6.09 5.08
CA SER A 45 -4.27 -6.13 6.17
C SER A 45 -5.57 -5.38 5.82
N SER A 46 -5.44 -4.21 5.18
CA SER A 46 -6.59 -3.44 4.68
C SER A 46 -7.32 -4.17 3.55
N MET A 47 -6.60 -4.78 2.61
CA MET A 47 -7.18 -5.57 1.52
C MET A 47 -8.00 -6.75 2.05
N VAL A 48 -7.42 -7.55 2.94
CA VAL A 48 -8.08 -8.71 3.55
C VAL A 48 -9.34 -8.29 4.30
N ARG A 49 -9.28 -7.21 5.09
CA ARG A 49 -10.45 -6.68 5.80
C ARG A 49 -11.55 -6.29 4.83
N LEU A 50 -11.21 -5.59 3.74
CA LEU A 50 -12.18 -5.21 2.71
C LEU A 50 -12.81 -6.43 2.03
N LEU A 51 -12.01 -7.42 1.62
CA LEU A 51 -12.54 -8.63 0.97
C LEU A 51 -13.46 -9.44 1.90
N ARG A 52 -13.14 -9.49 3.21
CA ARG A 52 -14.00 -10.11 4.24
C ARG A 52 -15.31 -9.35 4.41
N GLN A 53 -15.27 -8.02 4.49
CA GLN A 53 -16.46 -7.17 4.56
C GLN A 53 -17.36 -7.36 3.32
N GLN A 54 -16.75 -7.55 2.16
CA GLN A 54 -17.45 -7.86 0.92
C GLN A 54 -17.82 -9.35 0.78
N GLN A 55 -17.48 -10.21 1.75
CA GLN A 55 -17.77 -11.65 1.74
C GLN A 55 -17.26 -12.36 0.47
N VAL A 56 -16.07 -11.99 0.00
CA VAL A 56 -15.41 -12.62 -1.16
C VAL A 56 -14.00 -13.11 -0.84
N ASP A 57 -13.50 -12.91 0.38
CA ASP A 57 -12.14 -13.27 0.79
C ASP A 57 -11.80 -14.74 0.48
N ARG A 58 -12.77 -15.65 0.66
CA ARG A 58 -12.60 -17.08 0.34
C ARG A 58 -12.44 -17.38 -1.15
N LEU A 59 -12.76 -16.44 -2.03
CA LEU A 59 -12.54 -16.57 -3.47
C LEU A 59 -11.07 -16.28 -3.84
N PHE A 60 -10.37 -15.46 -3.05
CA PHE A 60 -9.00 -15.06 -3.34
C PHE A 60 -7.99 -16.02 -2.71
N SER A 61 -7.05 -16.48 -3.52
CA SER A 61 -5.92 -17.32 -3.10
C SER A 61 -4.77 -16.47 -2.55
N TRP A 62 -4.58 -15.24 -3.07
CA TRP A 62 -3.52 -14.33 -2.63
C TRP A 62 -3.96 -12.87 -2.54
N CYS A 63 -3.29 -12.12 -1.66
CA CYS A 63 -3.33 -10.66 -1.61
C CYS A 63 -1.90 -10.10 -1.68
N ALA A 64 -1.60 -9.30 -2.70
CA ALA A 64 -0.34 -8.59 -2.88
C ALA A 64 -0.56 -7.11 -2.56
N GLY A 65 -0.08 -6.66 -1.41
CA GLY A 65 -0.15 -5.26 -0.97
C GLY A 65 1.15 -4.51 -1.25
N PHE A 66 1.13 -3.21 -0.99
CA PHE A 66 2.27 -2.30 -1.22
C PHE A 66 2.89 -2.45 -2.61
N ASN A 67 2.04 -2.51 -3.64
CA ASN A 67 2.49 -2.71 -5.03
C ASN A 67 3.36 -3.97 -5.19
N CYS A 68 2.90 -5.07 -4.59
CA CYS A 68 3.56 -6.38 -4.55
C CYS A 68 4.79 -6.49 -3.62
N GLY A 69 5.13 -5.46 -2.85
CA GLY A 69 6.18 -5.55 -1.82
C GLY A 69 5.83 -6.49 -0.65
N HIS A 70 4.56 -6.89 -0.51
CA HIS A 70 4.13 -7.83 0.52
C HIS A 70 3.02 -8.76 0.00
N LEU A 71 3.28 -10.07 -0.04
CA LEU A 71 2.38 -11.08 -0.61
C LEU A 71 1.94 -12.09 0.44
N LEU A 72 0.63 -12.16 0.66
CA LEU A 72 -0.01 -13.09 1.58
C LEU A 72 -0.75 -14.18 0.81
N GLU A 73 -0.50 -15.43 1.17
CA GLU A 73 -1.35 -16.57 0.82
C GLU A 73 -2.55 -16.63 1.79
N MET A 74 -3.76 -16.61 1.23
CA MET A 74 -4.99 -16.45 2.01
C MET A 74 -5.38 -17.71 2.78
N ALA A 75 -5.13 -18.90 2.24
CA ALA A 75 -5.56 -20.15 2.87
C ALA A 75 -4.76 -20.45 4.16
N GLY A 76 -3.43 -20.37 4.10
CA GLY A 76 -2.55 -20.60 5.25
C GLY A 76 -2.23 -19.35 6.06
N GLN A 77 -2.73 -18.17 5.64
CA GLN A 77 -2.39 -16.87 6.24
C GLN A 77 -0.88 -16.65 6.36
N ARG A 78 -0.14 -17.07 5.32
CA ARG A 78 1.33 -17.08 5.30
C ARG A 78 1.87 -16.00 4.37
N ILE A 79 2.84 -15.22 4.86
CA ILE A 79 3.60 -14.32 4.01
C ILE A 79 4.54 -15.15 3.15
N ILE A 80 4.37 -15.05 1.83
CA ILE A 80 5.15 -15.80 0.85
C ILE A 80 6.21 -14.94 0.17
N HIS A 81 6.04 -13.62 0.20
CA HIS A 81 7.05 -12.65 -0.23
C HIS A 81 6.95 -11.36 0.58
N ALA A 82 8.09 -10.78 0.90
CA ALA A 82 8.23 -9.49 1.55
C ALA A 82 9.51 -8.81 1.06
N ALA A 83 9.38 -7.56 0.64
CA ALA A 83 10.49 -6.72 0.17
C ALA A 83 10.39 -5.34 0.84
N PRO A 84 10.67 -5.25 2.16
CA PRO A 84 10.76 -3.96 2.83
C PRO A 84 12.01 -3.19 2.39
N LEU A 85 11.92 -1.87 2.46
CA LEU A 85 13.05 -0.96 2.36
C LEU A 85 14.02 -1.22 3.52
N THR A 86 15.31 -1.30 3.20
CA THR A 86 16.37 -1.40 4.20
C THR A 86 16.62 -0.05 4.88
N ALA A 87 17.30 -0.05 6.03
CA ALA A 87 17.74 1.19 6.67
C ALA A 87 18.58 2.05 5.71
N THR A 88 19.46 1.41 4.93
CA THR A 88 20.27 2.08 3.91
C THR A 88 19.40 2.74 2.84
N ASP A 89 18.32 2.08 2.40
CA ASP A 89 17.39 2.64 1.42
C ASP A 89 16.70 3.89 1.98
N LEU A 90 16.19 3.81 3.22
CA LEU A 90 15.50 4.92 3.88
C LEU A 90 16.41 6.14 4.05
N TRP A 91 17.64 5.92 4.54
CA TRP A 91 18.65 6.97 4.67
C TRP A 91 19.05 7.54 3.31
N ASN A 92 19.29 6.70 2.31
CA ASN A 92 19.67 7.16 0.97
C ASN A 92 18.56 8.00 0.33
N ILE A 93 17.31 7.56 0.42
CA ILE A 93 16.16 8.32 -0.06
C ILE A 93 16.07 9.67 0.66
N ASP A 94 16.15 9.70 1.99
CA ASP A 94 16.09 10.95 2.75
C ASP A 94 17.25 11.90 2.41
N GLN A 95 18.47 11.41 2.22
CA GLN A 95 19.60 12.27 1.81
C GLN A 95 19.42 12.88 0.41
N HIS A 96 18.80 12.14 -0.51
CA HIS A 96 18.64 12.57 -1.90
C HIS A 96 17.50 13.58 -2.09
N ILE A 97 16.34 13.33 -1.47
CA ILE A 97 15.16 14.18 -1.68
C ILE A 97 14.84 15.06 -0.47
N SER A 98 15.53 14.86 0.66
CA SER A 98 15.27 15.56 1.93
C SER A 98 13.79 15.46 2.33
N LEU A 99 13.31 14.28 2.75
CA LEU A 99 11.88 13.99 2.98
C LEU A 99 11.18 15.06 3.84
N SER A 100 11.93 15.69 4.75
CA SER A 100 11.54 16.88 5.51
C SER A 100 10.88 18.03 4.73
N ARG A 101 11.15 18.15 3.41
CA ARG A 101 10.60 19.17 2.51
C ARG A 101 9.15 18.88 2.10
N TYR A 102 8.69 17.65 2.29
CA TYR A 102 7.40 17.18 1.82
C TYR A 102 6.57 16.65 2.97
N HIS A 103 5.25 16.73 2.87
CA HIS A 103 4.38 15.94 3.72
C HIS A 103 4.49 14.47 3.31
N HIS A 104 4.74 13.60 4.27
CA HIS A 104 5.00 12.19 3.99
C HIS A 104 4.64 11.31 5.18
N HIS A 105 4.62 10.00 4.94
CA HIS A 105 4.56 8.98 5.97
C HIS A 105 5.13 7.66 5.45
N PHE A 106 5.36 6.73 6.38
CA PHE A 106 5.97 5.43 6.10
C PHE A 106 5.00 4.32 6.46
N PHE A 107 4.86 3.31 5.61
CA PHE A 107 4.04 2.14 5.88
C PHE A 107 4.87 0.99 6.40
N SER A 108 4.52 0.48 7.57
CA SER A 108 4.71 -0.94 7.87
C SER A 108 3.45 -1.73 7.54
N ALA A 109 3.48 -3.06 7.67
CA ALA A 109 2.29 -3.88 7.47
C ALA A 109 1.22 -3.64 8.56
N GLU A 110 1.66 -3.18 9.74
CA GLU A 110 0.83 -3.01 10.92
C GLU A 110 0.48 -1.55 11.25
N ALA A 111 1.20 -0.56 10.71
CA ALA A 111 1.04 0.83 11.08
C ALA A 111 1.46 1.81 9.98
N ILE A 112 0.97 3.04 10.09
CA ILE A 112 1.58 4.20 9.46
C ILE A 112 2.49 4.87 10.48
N HIS A 113 3.74 5.08 10.14
CA HIS A 113 4.74 5.78 10.94
C HIS A 113 4.92 7.20 10.41
N HIS A 114 5.04 8.15 11.32
CA HIS A 114 5.23 9.56 11.02
C HIS A 114 6.32 10.14 11.92
N ARG A 115 7.15 11.03 11.35
CA ARG A 115 8.22 11.67 12.12
C ARG A 115 7.66 12.63 13.15
N ASP A 116 8.19 12.61 14.37
CA ASP A 116 7.79 13.51 15.46
C ASP A 116 8.25 14.96 15.28
N ASP A 117 9.25 15.21 14.43
CA ASP A 117 9.73 16.55 14.06
C ASP A 117 8.91 17.22 12.95
N ARG A 118 7.76 16.64 12.56
CA ARG A 118 6.92 17.13 11.45
C ARG A 118 5.44 17.27 11.84
N LEU A 119 4.75 18.16 11.15
CA LEU A 119 3.29 18.25 11.20
C LEU A 119 2.65 17.14 10.38
N ILE A 120 1.68 16.45 10.98
CA ILE A 120 0.90 15.40 10.32
C ILE A 120 -0.05 16.06 9.30
N ALA A 121 0.12 15.72 8.03
CA ALA A 121 -0.78 16.18 6.98
C ALA A 121 -2.17 15.54 7.08
N HIS A 122 -3.19 16.26 6.59
CA HIS A 122 -4.56 15.76 6.55
C HIS A 122 -4.66 14.40 5.82
N TRP A 123 -4.00 14.27 4.66
CA TRP A 123 -4.00 13.02 3.88
C TRP A 123 -3.39 11.83 4.62
N THR A 124 -2.34 12.03 5.42
CA THR A 124 -1.76 10.97 6.27
C THR A 124 -2.79 10.48 7.29
N THR A 125 -3.55 11.39 7.91
CA THR A 125 -4.61 11.01 8.86
C THR A 125 -5.78 10.34 8.15
N TYR A 126 -6.17 10.82 6.97
CA TYR A 126 -7.19 10.21 6.13
C TYR A 126 -6.82 8.77 5.75
N GLU A 127 -5.58 8.54 5.31
CA GLU A 127 -5.11 7.23 4.86
C GLU A 127 -5.01 6.23 6.01
N ALA A 128 -4.53 6.67 7.18
CA ALA A 128 -4.56 5.85 8.41
C ALA A 128 -5.98 5.38 8.76
N ARG A 129 -6.97 6.28 8.68
CA ARG A 129 -8.40 5.95 8.93
C ARG A 129 -8.97 5.03 7.85
N LEU A 130 -8.73 5.33 6.58
CA LEU A 130 -9.20 4.55 5.44
C LEU A 130 -8.69 3.10 5.53
N PHE A 131 -7.41 2.93 5.83
CA PHE A 131 -6.79 1.63 5.96
C PHE A 131 -6.89 1.03 7.36
N GLY A 132 -7.51 1.75 8.31
CA GLY A 132 -7.72 1.30 9.69
C GLY A 132 -6.40 0.83 10.31
N LEU A 133 -5.34 1.60 10.08
CA LEU A 133 -4.03 1.39 10.66
C LEU A 133 -3.79 2.43 11.77
N PRO A 134 -3.10 2.07 12.86
CA PRO A 134 -2.62 3.04 13.82
C PRO A 134 -1.64 4.00 13.16
N LEU A 135 -1.74 5.28 13.54
CA LEU A 135 -0.76 6.30 13.20
C LEU A 135 0.18 6.46 14.40
N ILE A 136 1.43 6.07 14.22
CA ILE A 136 2.47 6.10 15.25
C ILE A 136 3.45 7.22 14.94
N THR A 137 3.67 8.09 15.91
CA THR A 137 4.63 9.18 15.82
C THR A 137 5.91 8.81 16.58
N GLU A 138 7.06 8.92 15.92
CA GLU A 138 8.36 8.56 16.48
C GLU A 138 9.51 9.32 15.78
N THR A 139 10.72 9.26 16.33
CA THR A 139 11.89 9.94 15.74
C THR A 139 12.24 9.38 14.37
N ALA A 140 12.82 10.20 13.50
CA ALA A 140 13.30 9.75 12.18
C ALA A 140 14.29 8.59 12.29
N GLU A 141 15.18 8.62 13.28
CA GLU A 141 16.13 7.53 13.57
C GLU A 141 15.43 6.21 13.88
N ASN A 142 14.37 6.23 14.69
CA ASN A 142 13.60 5.03 15.00
C ASN A 142 12.91 4.47 13.75
N ILE A 143 12.32 5.34 12.92
CA ILE A 143 11.70 4.92 11.65
C ILE A 143 12.75 4.30 10.73
N PHE A 144 13.91 4.95 10.56
CA PHE A 144 14.94 4.52 9.62
C PHE A 144 15.66 3.25 10.05
N ASN A 145 15.64 2.91 11.34
CA ASN A 145 16.17 1.65 11.85
C ASN A 145 15.18 0.47 11.74
N ARG A 146 13.93 0.70 11.31
CA ARG A 146 12.96 -0.38 11.08
C ARG A 146 13.35 -1.23 9.89
N ARG A 147 13.00 -2.52 9.96
CA ARG A 147 13.23 -3.52 8.89
C ARG A 147 11.94 -3.95 8.19
N ASN A 148 10.84 -3.25 8.47
CA ASN A 148 9.51 -3.60 8.00
C ASN A 148 8.78 -2.38 7.38
N ILE A 149 9.51 -1.39 6.88
CA ILE A 149 8.92 -0.31 6.08
C ILE A 149 8.80 -0.80 4.65
N TYR A 150 7.60 -0.86 4.10
CA TYR A 150 7.33 -1.35 2.75
C TYR A 150 7.13 -0.24 1.73
N LYS A 151 6.71 0.95 2.18
CA LYS A 151 6.38 2.05 1.29
C LYS A 151 6.57 3.38 2.00
N ILE A 152 7.01 4.38 1.23
CA ILE A 152 6.95 5.80 1.60
C ILE A 152 5.91 6.43 0.69
N THR A 153 5.01 7.23 1.25
CA THR A 153 4.08 8.04 0.46
C THR A 153 4.38 9.50 0.72
N LEU A 154 4.55 10.27 -0.36
CA LEU A 154 4.53 11.73 -0.31
C LEU A 154 3.11 12.19 -0.63
N VAL A 155 2.61 13.18 0.11
CA VAL A 155 1.23 13.67 -0.04
C VAL A 155 1.24 15.17 -0.33
N ALA A 156 0.41 15.58 -1.29
CA ALA A 156 0.24 16.97 -1.70
C ALA A 156 -1.19 17.19 -2.24
N ALA A 157 -1.55 18.43 -2.53
CA ALA A 157 -2.82 18.72 -3.18
C ALA A 157 -2.82 18.15 -4.62
N SER A 158 -3.98 17.70 -5.10
CA SER A 158 -4.11 17.08 -6.44
C SER A 158 -3.43 17.86 -7.58
N PRO A 159 -3.56 19.21 -7.68
CA PRO A 159 -2.89 19.97 -8.74
C PRO A 159 -1.35 19.97 -8.69
N GLU A 160 -0.77 19.57 -7.55
CA GLU A 160 0.67 19.61 -7.29
C GLU A 160 1.34 18.24 -7.45
N ILE A 161 0.57 17.15 -7.47
CA ILE A 161 1.07 15.78 -7.41
C ILE A 161 1.97 15.42 -8.59
N ASP A 162 1.60 15.80 -9.83
CA ASP A 162 2.41 15.47 -11.01
C ASP A 162 3.74 16.23 -11.03
N ASN A 163 3.72 17.49 -10.60
CA ASN A 163 4.92 18.32 -10.46
C ASN A 163 5.84 17.77 -9.36
N LEU A 164 5.26 17.40 -8.22
CA LEU A 164 5.99 16.77 -7.12
C LEU A 164 6.62 15.44 -7.56
N CYS A 165 5.88 14.59 -8.26
CA CYS A 165 6.37 13.32 -8.77
C CYS A 165 7.56 13.53 -9.73
N THR A 166 7.46 14.53 -10.62
CA THR A 166 8.55 14.90 -11.53
C THR A 166 9.77 15.42 -10.77
N GLU A 167 9.59 16.34 -9.81
CA GLU A 167 10.67 16.88 -8.98
C GLU A 167 11.39 15.75 -8.22
N VAL A 168 10.65 14.88 -7.56
CA VAL A 168 11.19 13.79 -6.73
C VAL A 168 11.93 12.78 -7.59
N ASN A 169 11.38 12.37 -8.73
CA ASN A 169 12.04 11.43 -9.64
C ASN A 169 13.37 11.95 -10.22
N ASN A 170 13.54 13.27 -10.34
CA ASN A 170 14.82 13.86 -10.76
C ASN A 170 15.92 13.75 -9.70
N HIS A 171 15.57 13.52 -8.43
CA HIS A 171 16.50 13.53 -7.32
C HIS A 171 16.61 12.16 -6.62
N LEU A 172 15.65 11.26 -6.80
CA LEU A 172 15.68 9.92 -6.19
C LEU A 172 16.97 9.16 -6.54
N PRO A 173 17.49 8.33 -5.60
CA PRO A 173 18.65 7.49 -5.88
C PRO A 173 18.34 6.46 -6.98
N CYS A 174 19.37 6.03 -7.69
CA CYS A 174 19.26 5.01 -8.73
C CYS A 174 18.57 3.74 -8.19
N GLY A 175 17.63 3.19 -8.98
CA GLY A 175 16.84 2.03 -8.60
C GLY A 175 15.51 2.36 -7.92
N TYR A 176 15.23 3.64 -7.63
CA TYR A 176 13.96 4.11 -7.07
C TYR A 176 13.25 5.06 -8.02
N TYR A 177 11.93 4.98 -8.03
CA TYR A 177 11.07 5.93 -8.73
C TYR A 177 9.76 6.09 -7.96
N ALA A 178 9.24 7.31 -7.95
CA ALA A 178 7.92 7.65 -7.47
C ALA A 178 6.89 7.45 -8.59
N VAL A 179 5.69 7.02 -8.21
CA VAL A 179 4.52 6.88 -9.10
C VAL A 179 3.31 7.56 -8.47
N VAL A 180 2.43 8.07 -9.31
CA VAL A 180 1.13 8.66 -8.94
C VAL A 180 0.05 7.60 -9.08
#